data_AF-A0A522IB94-F1
#
_entry.id   AF-A0A522IB94-F1
#
_cell.length_a   1.000
_cell.length_b   1.000
_cell.length_c   1.000
_cell.angle_alpha   90.00
_cell.angle_beta   90.00
_cell.angle_gamma   90.00
#
_symmetry.space_group_name_H-M   'P 1'
#
loop_
_entity.id
_entity.type
_entity.pdbx_description
1 polymer ?
#
loop_
_entity_poly.entity_id
_entity_poly.type
_entity_poly.pdbx_seq_one_letter_code
_entity_poly.pdbx_strand_id
1 'polypeptide(L)'
;SKHGEYFVPDRHTLYAAQVLTQQLYPQVTLTLRELAGGGLIALPSSVEDFRNPETRKLIEKTQQSPTCNSLERVKLFRLAWDAVGSEFASRHLQYEMFYAGALFVTKNHSFATYDWARSAAAVDNMLKSYSLEGATGQAS
;
A
#
# COMPACT_ATOMS: atom_id res chain seq x y z
N SER A 1 -11.94 4.43 23.36
CA SER A 1 -12.47 4.42 24.74
C SER A 1 -13.05 5.78 25.10
N LYS A 2 -14.15 5.82 25.85
CA LYS A 2 -14.70 7.06 26.42
C LYS A 2 -13.86 7.49 27.62
N HIS A 3 -13.35 8.72 27.61
CA HIS A 3 -12.58 9.34 28.70
C HIS A 3 -13.30 10.62 29.12
N GLY A 4 -14.13 10.52 30.16
CA GLY A 4 -15.03 11.61 30.55
C GLY A 4 -16.04 11.92 29.43
N GLU A 5 -16.09 13.17 29.00
CA GLU A 5 -16.95 13.64 27.90
C GLU A 5 -16.37 13.33 26.50
N TYR A 6 -15.12 12.87 26.40
CA TYR A 6 -14.43 12.70 25.11
C TYR A 6 -14.34 11.23 24.70
N PHE A 7 -14.35 10.98 23.39
CA PHE A 7 -14.03 9.68 22.82
C PHE A 7 -12.62 9.71 22.22
N VAL A 8 -11.75 8.82 22.69
CA VAL A 8 -10.39 8.66 22.15
C VAL A 8 -10.35 7.35 21.36
N PRO A 9 -9.84 7.34 20.12
CA PRO A 9 -9.68 6.11 19.37
C PRO A 9 -8.78 5.10 20.09
N ASP A 10 -8.98 3.82 19.82
CA ASP A 10 -8.12 2.77 20.36
C ASP A 10 -6.67 2.97 19.88
N ARG A 11 -5.73 2.95 20.84
CA ARG A 11 -4.32 3.26 20.57
C ARG A 11 -3.68 2.22 19.66
N HIS A 12 -3.95 0.94 19.92
CA HIS A 12 -3.38 -0.13 19.12
C HIS A 12 -3.86 -0.04 17.67
N THR A 13 -5.16 0.17 17.47
CA THR A 13 -5.75 0.36 16.14
C THR A 13 -5.10 1.52 15.39
N LEU A 14 -4.85 2.65 16.04
CA LEU A 14 -4.16 3.79 15.43
C LEU A 14 -2.73 3.45 15.01
N TYR A 15 -1.92 2.85 15.90
CA TYR A 15 -0.54 2.50 15.58
C TYR A 15 -0.44 1.36 14.55
N ALA A 16 -1.36 0.40 14.59
CA ALA A 16 -1.46 -0.65 13.59
C ALA A 16 -1.76 -0.05 12.20
N ALA A 17 -2.70 0.89 12.10
CA ALA A 17 -2.98 1.58 10.84
C ALA A 17 -1.75 2.31 10.30
N GLN A 18 -0.99 3.02 11.15
CA GLN A 18 0.25 3.69 10.74
C GLN A 18 1.29 2.71 10.19
N VAL A 19 1.54 1.61 10.90
CA VAL A 19 2.49 0.57 10.45
C VAL A 19 2.06 0.00 9.10
N LEU A 20 0.77 -0.33 8.96
CA LEU A 20 0.24 -0.89 7.72
C LEU A 20 0.37 0.10 6.56
N THR A 21 -0.05 1.35 6.73
CA THR A 21 0.04 2.35 5.66
C THR A 21 1.49 2.58 5.20
N GLN A 22 2.44 2.71 6.14
CA GLN A 22 3.87 2.86 5.81
C GLN A 22 4.43 1.66 5.04
N GLN A 23 3.94 0.44 5.29
CA GLN A 23 4.37 -0.76 4.58
C GLN A 23 3.67 -0.93 3.23
N LEU A 24 2.40 -0.53 3.13
CA LEU A 24 1.56 -0.76 1.96
C LEU A 24 1.80 0.27 0.87
N TYR A 25 2.06 1.54 1.21
CA TYR A 25 2.20 2.60 0.19
C TYR A 25 3.32 2.34 -0.84
N PRO A 26 4.53 1.87 -0.43
CA PRO A 26 5.56 1.46 -1.38
C PRO A 26 5.13 0.29 -2.27
N GLN A 27 4.35 -0.66 -1.73
CA GLN A 27 3.85 -1.80 -2.49
C GLN A 27 2.83 -1.34 -3.54
N VAL A 28 1.88 -0.48 -3.18
CA VAL A 28 0.93 0.12 -4.14
C VAL A 28 1.68 0.84 -5.26
N THR A 29 2.70 1.62 -4.92
CA THR A 29 3.52 2.34 -5.89
C THR A 29 4.26 1.36 -6.82
N LEU A 30 4.82 0.28 -6.27
CA LEU A 30 5.49 -0.76 -7.04
C LEU A 30 4.52 -1.49 -7.97
N THR A 31 3.35 -1.91 -7.47
CA THR A 31 2.32 -2.57 -8.28
C THR A 31 1.87 -1.70 -9.45
N LEU A 32 1.68 -0.39 -9.24
CA LEU A 32 1.37 0.54 -10.33
C LEU A 32 2.49 0.59 -11.39
N ARG A 33 3.76 0.58 -10.96
CA ARG A 33 4.91 0.54 -11.89
C ARG A 33 4.97 -0.78 -12.65
N GLU A 34 4.71 -1.90 -12.00
CA GLU A 34 4.69 -3.24 -12.62
C GLU A 34 3.56 -3.37 -13.65
N LEU A 35 2.36 -2.90 -13.30
CA LEU A 35 1.20 -2.91 -14.20
C LEU A 35 1.40 -2.02 -15.43
N ALA A 36 2.03 -0.85 -15.26
CA ALA A 36 2.23 0.09 -16.36
C ALA A 36 3.46 -0.25 -17.23
N GLY A 37 4.42 -0.98 -16.67
CA GLY A 37 5.67 -1.37 -17.34
C GLY A 37 6.43 -0.17 -17.92
N GLY A 38 7.14 -0.40 -19.04
CA GLY A 38 7.90 0.65 -19.72
C GLY A 38 7.06 1.76 -20.35
N GLY A 39 5.72 1.62 -20.39
CA GLY A 39 4.83 2.59 -21.01
C GLY A 39 4.86 3.97 -20.34
N LEU A 40 5.23 4.04 -19.06
CA LEU A 40 5.33 5.32 -18.33
C LEU A 40 6.50 6.19 -18.81
N ILE A 41 7.52 5.59 -19.44
CA ILE A 41 8.70 6.30 -19.94
C ILE A 41 8.51 6.66 -21.42
N ALA A 42 7.77 5.84 -22.17
CA ALA A 42 7.50 6.02 -23.59
C ALA A 42 6.37 7.03 -23.85
N LEU A 43 6.44 8.21 -23.24
CA LEU A 43 5.44 9.27 -23.38
C LEU A 43 5.98 10.46 -24.20
N PRO A 44 5.11 11.17 -24.94
CA PRO A 44 5.48 12.46 -25.52
C PRO A 44 6.00 13.42 -24.46
N SER A 45 6.93 14.30 -24.85
CA SER A 45 7.56 15.25 -23.93
C SER A 45 6.55 16.27 -23.40
N SER A 46 5.67 16.76 -24.27
CA SER A 46 4.73 17.83 -23.96
C SER A 46 3.48 17.82 -24.86
N VAL A 47 2.54 18.72 -24.56
CA VAL A 47 1.36 18.96 -25.41
C VAL A 47 1.74 19.51 -26.80
N GLU A 48 2.90 20.15 -26.93
CA GLU A 48 3.38 20.67 -28.22
C GLU A 48 3.65 19.55 -29.22
N ASP A 49 3.99 18.35 -28.76
CA ASP A 49 4.17 17.18 -29.62
C ASP A 49 2.87 16.75 -30.29
N PHE A 50 1.73 16.98 -29.63
CA PHE A 50 0.43 16.82 -30.27
C PHE A 50 0.09 18.00 -31.17
N ARG A 51 0.65 19.20 -31.00
CA ARG A 51 0.35 20.35 -31.89
C ARG A 51 1.12 20.27 -33.21
N ASN A 52 2.31 19.66 -33.21
CA ASN A 52 3.08 19.41 -34.42
C ASN A 52 2.45 18.26 -35.25
N PRO A 53 2.04 18.51 -36.52
CA PRO A 53 1.42 17.48 -37.35
C PRO A 53 2.28 16.23 -37.59
N GLU A 54 3.60 16.37 -37.67
CA GLU A 54 4.51 15.24 -37.92
C GLU A 54 4.64 14.36 -36.67
N THR A 55 4.90 14.95 -35.51
CA THR A 55 4.99 14.22 -34.24
C THR A 55 3.65 13.61 -33.86
N ARG A 56 2.53 14.32 -34.07
CA ARG A 56 1.17 13.80 -33.82
C ARG A 56 0.94 12.49 -34.56
N LYS A 57 1.24 12.43 -35.86
CA LYS A 57 1.08 11.20 -36.67
C LYS A 57 1.88 10.02 -36.09
N LEU A 58 3.08 10.28 -35.55
CA LEU A 58 3.90 9.25 -34.90
C LEU A 58 3.29 8.80 -33.57
N ILE A 59 2.78 9.73 -32.76
CA ILE A 59 2.13 9.43 -31.48
C ILE A 59 0.85 8.60 -31.70
N GLU A 60 0.04 8.94 -32.71
CA GLU A 60 -1.18 8.20 -33.05
C GLU A 60 -0.90 6.76 -33.50
N LYS A 61 0.27 6.51 -34.11
CA LYS A 61 0.70 5.17 -34.53
C LYS A 61 1.35 4.36 -33.40
N THR A 62 2.07 5.02 -32.49
CA THR A 62 2.89 4.33 -31.48
C THR A 62 2.19 4.18 -30.13
N GLN A 63 1.34 5.14 -29.76
CA GLN A 63 0.62 5.14 -28.48
C GLN A 63 -0.78 4.58 -28.66
N GLN A 64 -0.91 3.37 -29.19
CA GLN A 64 -2.21 2.74 -29.39
C GLN A 64 -2.67 1.95 -28.17
N SER A 65 -3.99 1.85 -28.00
CA SER A 65 -4.63 1.01 -27.00
C SER A 65 -5.83 0.30 -27.63
N PRO A 66 -6.11 -0.96 -27.26
CA PRO A 66 -7.35 -1.64 -27.68
C PRO A 66 -8.62 -0.98 -27.15
N THR A 67 -8.51 -0.17 -26.08
CA THR A 67 -9.67 0.33 -25.32
C THR A 67 -9.86 1.85 -25.38
N CYS A 68 -8.89 2.60 -25.92
CA CYS A 68 -8.94 4.06 -25.96
C CYS A 68 -8.06 4.62 -27.08
N ASN A 69 -8.27 5.89 -27.43
CA ASN A 69 -7.43 6.55 -28.44
C ASN A 69 -6.05 6.95 -27.85
N SER A 70 -5.14 7.35 -28.74
CA SER A 70 -3.76 7.70 -28.37
C SER A 70 -3.66 8.85 -27.37
N LEU A 71 -4.50 9.87 -27.51
CA LEU A 71 -4.52 11.00 -26.57
C LEU A 71 -4.98 10.56 -25.18
N GLU A 72 -6.03 9.73 -25.09
CA GLU A 72 -6.55 9.19 -23.84
C GLU A 72 -5.52 8.30 -23.15
N ARG A 73 -4.84 7.43 -23.91
CA ARG A 73 -3.75 6.61 -23.40
C ARG A 73 -2.63 7.46 -22.82
N VAL A 74 -2.16 8.46 -23.56
CA VAL A 74 -1.08 9.34 -23.10
C VAL A 74 -1.49 10.11 -21.84
N LYS A 75 -2.72 10.62 -21.77
CA LYS A 75 -3.24 11.27 -20.56
C LYS A 75 -3.23 10.34 -19.35
N LEU A 76 -3.72 9.12 -19.50
CA LEU A 76 -3.76 8.12 -18.43
C LEU A 76 -2.34 7.80 -17.93
N PHE A 77 -1.41 7.55 -18.84
CA PHE A 77 -0.03 7.20 -18.46
C PHE A 77 0.73 8.39 -17.89
N ARG A 78 0.45 9.62 -18.33
CA ARG A 78 1.03 10.82 -17.72
C ARG A 78 0.53 11.01 -16.28
N LEU A 79 -0.76 10.78 -16.03
CA LEU A 79 -1.30 10.78 -14.67
C LEU A 79 -0.66 9.69 -13.81
N ALA A 80 -0.52 8.47 -14.34
CA ALA A 80 0.14 7.39 -13.63
C ALA A 80 1.60 7.73 -13.30
N TRP A 81 2.34 8.34 -14.24
CA TRP A 81 3.70 8.83 -14.00
C TRP A 81 3.76 9.89 -12.91
N ASP A 82 2.82 10.85 -12.92
CA ASP A 82 2.74 11.87 -11.87
C ASP A 82 2.42 11.29 -10.48
N ALA A 83 1.78 10.12 -10.41
CA ALA A 83 1.51 9.41 -9.17
C ALA A 83 2.68 8.55 -8.67
N VAL A 84 3.58 8.08 -9.55
CA VAL A 84 4.61 7.08 -9.15
C VAL A 84 6.06 7.42 -9.52
N GLY A 85 6.31 8.38 -10.41
CA GLY A 85 7.64 8.61 -10.99
C GLY A 85 8.07 10.08 -11.07
N SER A 86 7.16 11.03 -10.95
CA SER A 86 7.49 12.46 -10.87
C SER A 86 8.22 12.82 -9.56
N GLU A 87 8.79 14.03 -9.50
CA GLU A 87 9.33 14.58 -8.26
C GLU A 87 8.24 14.67 -7.17
N PHE A 88 7.02 15.04 -7.56
CA PHE A 88 5.87 15.06 -6.65
C PHE A 88 5.59 13.66 -6.09
N ALA A 89 5.54 12.64 -6.94
CA ALA A 89 5.36 11.25 -6.51
C ALA A 89 6.47 10.79 -5.56
N SER A 90 7.72 11.12 -5.88
CA SER A 90 8.87 10.77 -5.05
C SER A 90 8.77 11.39 -3.65
N ARG A 91 8.43 12.68 -3.58
CA ARG A 91 8.15 13.36 -2.31
C ARG A 91 6.98 12.71 -1.56
N HIS A 92 5.92 12.35 -2.26
CA HIS A 92 4.73 11.75 -1.66
C HIS A 92 5.02 10.35 -1.10
N LEU A 93 5.79 9.53 -1.84
CA LEU A 93 6.27 8.23 -1.38
C LEU A 93 7.12 8.38 -0.11
N GLN A 94 8.07 9.32 -0.10
CA GLN A 94 8.88 9.60 1.07
C GLN A 94 8.03 10.07 2.25
N TYR A 95 7.02 10.91 2.00
CA TYR A 95 6.10 11.38 3.02
C TYR A 95 5.33 10.21 3.65
N GLU A 96 4.66 9.39 2.85
CA GLU A 96 3.84 8.27 3.35
C GLU A 96 4.67 7.21 4.07
N MET A 97 5.92 6.98 3.64
CA MET A 97 6.83 6.05 4.32
C MET A 97 7.28 6.52 5.70
N PHE A 98 7.32 7.83 5.96
CA PHE A 98 8.01 8.37 7.15
C PHE A 98 7.22 9.44 7.92
N TYR A 99 5.97 9.71 7.54
CA TYR A 99 5.15 10.75 8.18
C TYR A 99 5.04 10.57 9.71
N ALA A 100 4.83 9.32 10.15
CA ALA A 100 4.75 8.97 11.58
C ALA A 100 6.11 8.60 12.20
N GLY A 101 7.21 8.88 11.51
CA GLY A 101 8.57 8.51 11.90
C GLY A 101 9.08 7.23 11.22
N ALA A 102 10.28 6.79 11.59
CA ALA A 102 10.88 5.58 11.03
C ALA A 102 10.02 4.34 11.36
N LEU A 103 9.96 3.38 10.43
CA LEU A 103 9.06 2.21 10.55
C LEU A 103 9.28 1.38 11.84
N PHE A 104 10.51 1.30 12.34
CA PHE A 104 10.77 0.58 13.60
C PHE A 104 10.12 1.27 14.81
N VAL A 105 9.99 2.61 14.78
CA VAL A 105 9.36 3.40 15.85
C VAL A 105 7.87 3.13 15.89
N THR A 106 7.19 3.20 14.75
CA THR A 106 5.75 2.92 14.65
C THR A 106 5.42 1.47 14.98
N LYS A 107 6.27 0.52 14.55
CA LYS A 107 6.17 -0.89 14.97
C LYS A 107 6.32 -1.08 16.46
N ASN A 108 7.27 -0.39 17.10
CA ASN A 108 7.46 -0.45 18.53
C ASN A 108 6.24 0.10 19.30
N HIS A 109 5.64 1.21 18.83
CA HIS A 109 4.40 1.72 19.41
C HIS A 109 3.23 0.74 19.26
N SER A 110 3.09 0.10 18.10
CA SER A 110 2.08 -0.94 17.88
C SER A 110 2.29 -2.14 18.80
N PHE A 111 3.53 -2.62 18.92
CA PHE A 111 3.93 -3.71 19.81
C PHE A 111 3.61 -3.39 21.28
N ALA A 112 3.97 -2.19 21.74
CA ALA A 112 3.77 -1.75 23.12
C ALA A 112 2.30 -1.55 23.49
N THR A 113 1.43 -1.32 22.51
CA THR A 113 -0.02 -1.12 22.73
C THR A 113 -0.86 -2.38 22.48
N TYR A 114 -0.26 -3.45 21.97
CA TYR A 114 -0.96 -4.71 21.72
C TYR A 114 -1.26 -5.47 23.02
N ASP A 115 -2.43 -6.11 23.07
CA ASP A 115 -2.86 -6.94 24.20
C ASP A 115 -2.24 -8.35 24.11
N TRP A 116 -0.98 -8.43 24.51
CA TRP A 116 -0.24 -9.69 24.58
C TRP A 116 -0.84 -10.67 25.58
N ALA A 117 -1.39 -10.18 26.69
CA ALA A 117 -1.99 -11.01 27.74
C ALA A 117 -3.21 -11.76 27.21
N ARG A 118 -4.11 -11.08 26.48
CA ARG A 118 -5.25 -11.71 25.81
C ARG A 118 -4.80 -12.78 24.82
N SER A 119 -3.76 -12.50 24.04
CA SER A 119 -3.25 -13.44 23.05
C SER A 119 -2.61 -14.68 23.68
N ALA A 120 -1.82 -14.48 24.75
CA ALA A 120 -1.27 -15.58 25.53
C ALA A 120 -2.36 -16.43 26.17
N ALA A 121 -3.38 -15.80 26.77
CA ALA A 121 -4.52 -16.51 27.36
C ALA A 121 -5.30 -17.35 26.32
N ALA A 122 -5.43 -16.87 25.08
CA ALA A 122 -6.08 -17.63 24.01
C ALA A 122 -5.30 -18.91 23.68
N VAL A 123 -3.97 -18.83 23.62
CA VAL A 123 -3.10 -20.00 23.42
C VAL A 123 -3.18 -20.96 24.61
N ASP A 124 -3.09 -20.43 25.83
CA ASP A 124 -3.20 -21.23 27.06
C ASP A 124 -4.52 -21.99 27.13
N ASN A 125 -5.63 -21.35 26.75
CA ASN A 125 -6.94 -22.00 26.72
C ASN A 125 -7.00 -23.13 25.70
N MET A 126 -6.36 -22.96 24.53
CA MET A 126 -6.28 -24.01 23.52
C MET A 126 -5.43 -25.19 24.02
N LEU A 127 -4.28 -24.92 24.65
CA LEU A 127 -3.41 -25.97 25.18
C LEU A 127 -4.07 -26.74 26.34
N LYS A 128 -4.89 -26.07 27.15
CA LYS A 128 -5.67 -26.72 28.23
C LYS A 128 -6.84 -27.55 27.71
N SER A 129 -7.22 -27.42 26.44
CA SER A 129 -8.39 -28.11 25.88
C SER A 129 -8.18 -29.61 25.64
N TYR A 130 -6.94 -30.10 25.74
CA TYR A 130 -6.64 -31.53 25.68
C TYR A 130 -5.59 -31.93 26.73
N SER A 131 -5.71 -33.15 27.24
CA SER A 131 -4.71 -33.77 28.11
C SER A 131 -4.24 -35.09 27.48
N LEU A 132 -3.01 -35.51 27.82
CA LEU A 132 -2.47 -36.81 27.39
C LEU A 132 -3.28 -38.00 27.91
N GLU A 133 -4.04 -37.79 28.99
CA GLU A 133 -4.90 -38.79 29.65
C GLU A 133 -6.21 -39.06 28.87
N GLY A 134 -6.60 -38.17 27.94
CA GLY A 134 -7.73 -38.38 27.03
C GLY A 134 -7.37 -39.11 25.73
N ALA A 135 -6.08 -39.32 25.44
CA ALA A 135 -5.58 -40.04 24.27
C ALA A 135 -5.28 -41.53 24.55
N THR A 136 -5.23 -41.94 25.81
CA THR A 136 -5.20 -43.36 26.19
C THR A 136 -6.61 -43.87 26.34
N GLY A 137 -7.25 -44.10 25.18
CA GLY A 137 -8.37 -45.02 25.10
C GLY A 137 -7.95 -46.35 25.74
N GLN A 138 -8.81 -46.84 26.63
CA GLN A 138 -8.84 -48.22 27.09
C GLN A 138 -8.64 -49.14 25.86
N ALA A 139 -7.51 -49.83 25.82
CA ALA A 139 -7.33 -51.02 25.02
C ALA A 139 -7.03 -52.16 25.98
N SER A 140 -8.06 -52.97 26.21
CA SER A 140 -8.09 -54.33 26.81
C SER A 140 -7.46 -54.53 28.18
#